data_AF-A0A1S1U3G6-F1
#
_entry.id   AF-A0A1S1U3G6-F1
#
_cell.length_a   1.000
_cell.length_b   1.000
_cell.length_c   1.000
_cell.angle_alpha   90.00
_cell.angle_beta   90.00
_cell.angle_gamma   90.00
#
_symmetry.space_group_name_H-M   'P 1'
#
loop_
_entity.id
_entity.type
_entity.pdbx_description
1 polymer ?
#
loop_
_entity_poly.entity_id
_entity_poly.type
_entity_poly.pdbx_seq_one_letter_code
_entity_poly.pdbx_strand_id
1 'polypeptide(L)'
;MATVTDEIIDLHDRIMGKLFNAAQNKHQQQFQASSMAINAKARLCGRIGQVLVDAKQSGRDPFAAIEAVMSWDAFVDQSFLGRAIHIFDVICRATLVCKRGGHH
;
A
#
# COMPACT_ATOMS: atom_id res chain seq x y z
N MET A 1 9.89 21.54 -48.81
CA MET A 1 10.38 20.23 -48.36
C MET A 1 10.69 20.37 -46.88
N ALA A 2 9.80 19.89 -46.01
CA ALA A 2 10.07 19.77 -44.59
C ALA A 2 10.94 18.52 -44.42
N THR A 3 12.21 18.75 -44.14
CA THR A 3 13.28 17.78 -44.20
C THR A 3 13.18 16.84 -42.99
N VAL A 4 13.42 15.54 -43.20
CA VAL A 4 13.52 14.38 -42.29
C VAL A 4 13.84 14.66 -40.80
N THR A 5 14.53 15.76 -40.49
CA THR A 5 14.77 16.26 -39.13
C THR A 5 13.51 16.61 -38.33
N ASP A 6 12.49 17.24 -38.94
CA ASP A 6 11.23 17.59 -38.22
C ASP A 6 10.45 16.34 -37.78
N GLU A 7 10.44 15.30 -38.63
CA GLU A 7 9.76 14.04 -38.32
C GLU A 7 10.42 13.27 -37.16
N ILE A 8 11.76 13.36 -37.04
CA ILE A 8 12.51 12.75 -35.94
C ILE A 8 12.29 13.54 -34.63
N ILE A 9 12.20 14.86 -34.69
CA ILE A 9 11.91 15.72 -33.54
C ILE A 9 10.49 15.45 -33.01
N ASP A 10 9.50 15.38 -33.89
CA ASP A 10 8.11 15.04 -33.53
C ASP A 10 8.00 13.64 -32.91
N LEU A 11 8.76 12.67 -33.42
CA LEU A 11 8.80 11.33 -32.85
C LEU A 11 9.43 11.32 -31.45
N HIS A 12 10.51 12.08 -31.24
CA HIS A 12 11.14 12.22 -29.92
C HIS A 12 10.20 12.87 -28.91
N ASP A 13 9.54 13.98 -29.25
CA ASP A 13 8.60 14.65 -28.36
C ASP A 13 7.42 13.75 -27.98
N ARG A 14 6.92 12.95 -28.93
CA ARG A 14 5.86 11.98 -28.67
C ARG A 14 6.31 10.82 -27.77
N ILE A 15 7.53 10.32 -27.95
CA ILE A 15 8.09 9.25 -27.09
C ILE A 15 8.29 9.78 -25.67
N MET A 16 8.90 10.97 -25.53
CA MET A 16 9.14 11.61 -24.24
C MET A 16 7.83 11.94 -23.51
N GLY A 17 6.82 12.46 -24.22
CA GLY A 17 5.50 12.71 -23.67
C GLY A 17 4.82 11.44 -23.14
N LYS A 18 4.87 10.33 -23.87
CA LYS A 18 4.30 9.05 -23.41
C LYS A 18 5.02 8.50 -22.18
N LEU A 19 6.35 8.58 -22.15
CA LEU A 19 7.16 8.10 -21.03
C LEU A 19 6.88 8.91 -19.77
N PHE A 20 6.84 10.24 -19.88
CA PHE A 20 6.58 11.13 -18.75
C PHE A 20 5.14 10.98 -18.24
N ASN A 21 4.15 10.86 -19.14
CA ASN A 21 2.76 10.59 -18.76
C ASN A 21 2.60 9.24 -18.07
N ALA A 22 3.27 8.19 -18.53
CA ALA A 22 3.23 6.89 -17.88
C ALA A 22 3.86 6.94 -16.47
N ALA A 23 4.99 7.62 -16.32
CA ALA A 23 5.64 7.83 -15.03
C ALA A 23 4.76 8.66 -14.07
N GLN A 24 4.15 9.74 -14.56
CA GLN A 24 3.26 10.60 -13.78
C GLN A 24 1.99 9.85 -13.37
N ASN A 25 1.36 9.11 -14.29
CA ASN A 25 0.19 8.28 -13.99
C ASN A 25 0.52 7.20 -12.95
N LYS A 26 1.67 6.52 -13.07
CA LYS A 26 2.11 5.52 -12.10
C LYS A 26 2.35 6.15 -10.72
N HIS A 27 3.02 7.31 -10.68
CA HIS A 27 3.25 8.03 -9.43
C HIS A 27 1.93 8.46 -8.77
N GLN A 28 1.00 9.00 -9.56
CA GLN A 28 -0.29 9.45 -9.08
C GLN A 28 -1.16 8.29 -8.60
N GLN A 29 -1.19 7.16 -9.31
CA GLN A 29 -1.86 5.94 -8.86
C GLN A 29 -1.25 5.40 -7.56
N GLN A 30 0.08 5.39 -7.45
CA GLN A 30 0.76 4.91 -6.25
C GLN A 30 0.51 5.84 -5.05
N PHE A 31 0.47 7.15 -5.27
CA PHE A 31 0.15 8.15 -4.26
C PHE A 31 -1.33 8.10 -3.85
N GLN A 32 -2.24 7.88 -4.80
CA GLN A 32 -3.66 7.66 -4.51
C GLN A 32 -3.87 6.37 -3.72
N ALA A 33 -3.23 5.26 -4.13
CA ALA A 33 -3.31 4.00 -3.40
C ALA A 33 -2.76 4.12 -1.97
N SER A 34 -1.63 4.81 -1.79
CA SER A 34 -1.04 5.03 -0.46
C SER A 34 -1.91 5.92 0.42
N SER A 35 -2.44 7.03 -0.11
CA SER A 35 -3.36 7.92 0.61
C SER A 35 -4.69 7.25 0.95
N MET A 36 -5.24 6.42 0.06
CA MET A 36 -6.41 5.59 0.36
C MET A 36 -6.14 4.61 1.51
N ALA A 37 -4.99 3.92 1.48
CA ALA A 37 -4.59 3.01 2.54
C ALA A 37 -4.37 3.72 3.88
N ILE A 38 -3.80 4.93 3.86
CA ILE A 38 -3.65 5.77 5.06
C ILE A 38 -5.03 6.17 5.61
N ASN A 39 -5.93 6.63 4.75
CA ASN A 39 -7.29 7.01 5.15
C ASN A 39 -8.09 5.83 5.70
N ALA A 40 -7.90 4.63 5.15
CA ALA A 40 -8.53 3.40 5.66
C ALA A 40 -8.05 3.08 7.08
N LYS A 41 -6.73 3.17 7.32
CA LYS A 41 -6.14 2.99 8.66
C LYS A 41 -6.60 4.05 9.66
N ALA A 42 -6.60 5.33 9.26
CA ALA A 42 -7.07 6.42 10.11
C ALA A 42 -8.54 6.23 10.52
N ARG A 43 -9.41 5.83 9.58
CA ARG A 43 -10.81 5.48 9.86
C ARG A 43 -10.94 4.29 10.80
N LEU A 44 -10.10 3.27 10.65
CA LEU A 44 -10.10 2.13 11.56
C LEU A 44 -9.69 2.54 12.99
N CYS A 45 -8.60 3.28 13.15
CA CYS A 45 -8.16 3.81 14.43
C CYS A 45 -9.26 4.65 15.10
N GLY A 46 -9.95 5.50 14.34
CA GLY A 46 -11.08 6.28 14.83
C GLY A 46 -12.24 5.43 15.35
N ARG A 47 -12.65 4.39 14.60
CA ARG A 47 -13.73 3.49 15.02
C ARG A 47 -13.38 2.69 16.28
N ILE A 48 -12.16 2.17 16.37
CA ILE A 48 -11.69 1.44 17.55
C ILE A 48 -11.65 2.38 18.76
N GLY A 49 -11.12 3.59 18.59
CA GLY A 49 -11.10 4.61 19.65
C GLY A 49 -12.52 4.94 20.15
N GLN A 50 -13.48 5.12 19.25
CA GLN A 50 -14.87 5.38 19.62
C GLN A 50 -15.46 4.24 20.48
N VAL A 51 -15.31 3.00 20.01
CA VAL A 51 -15.87 1.83 20.72
C VAL A 51 -15.19 1.61 22.08
N LEU A 52 -13.90 1.94 22.20
CA LEU A 52 -13.19 1.92 23.49
C LEU A 52 -13.69 3.00 24.45
N VAL A 53 -13.97 4.21 23.95
CA VAL A 53 -14.56 5.29 24.75
C VAL A 53 -15.94 4.88 25.25
N ASP A 54 -16.78 4.32 24.37
CA ASP A 54 -18.13 3.86 24.70
C ASP A 54 -18.09 2.70 25.72
N ALA A 55 -17.16 1.76 25.55
CA ALA A 55 -16.95 0.65 26.49
C ALA A 55 -16.54 1.14 27.88
N LYS A 56 -15.61 2.10 27.94
CA LYS A 56 -15.19 2.74 29.19
C LYS A 56 -16.35 3.44 29.88
N GLN A 57 -17.17 4.18 29.14
CA GLN A 57 -18.33 4.88 29.69
C GLN A 57 -19.42 3.93 30.17
N SER A 58 -19.60 2.81 29.47
CA SER A 58 -20.63 1.80 29.76
C SER A 58 -20.17 0.72 30.75
N GLY A 59 -18.93 0.76 31.22
CA GLY A 59 -18.33 -0.27 32.08
C GLY A 59 -18.20 -1.64 31.41
N ARG A 60 -18.15 -1.69 30.07
CA ARG A 60 -18.04 -2.93 29.29
C ARG A 60 -16.58 -3.31 29.08
N ASP A 61 -16.34 -4.60 28.84
CA ASP A 61 -15.00 -5.09 28.52
C ASP A 61 -14.47 -4.45 27.22
N PRO A 62 -13.34 -3.74 27.26
CA PRO A 62 -12.75 -3.09 26.09
C PRO A 62 -12.33 -4.08 24.99
N PHE A 63 -11.92 -5.30 25.35
CA PHE A 63 -11.46 -6.30 24.38
C PHE A 63 -12.62 -6.88 23.58
N ALA A 64 -13.72 -7.26 24.25
CA ALA A 64 -14.97 -7.64 23.60
C ALA A 64 -15.54 -6.51 22.73
N ALA A 65 -15.34 -5.25 23.12
CA ALA A 65 -15.78 -4.11 22.34
C ALA A 65 -14.98 -3.96 21.04
N ILE A 66 -13.66 -4.15 21.05
CA ILE A 66 -12.83 -4.19 19.83
C ILE A 66 -13.26 -5.35 18.93
N GLU A 67 -13.53 -6.52 19.51
CA GLU A 67 -13.91 -7.73 18.76
C GLU A 67 -15.24 -7.58 18.01
N ALA A 68 -16.15 -6.73 18.51
CA ALA A 68 -17.37 -6.33 17.81
C ALA A 68 -17.12 -5.49 16.54
N VAL A 69 -15.95 -4.83 16.43
CA VAL A 69 -15.55 -4.06 15.25
C VAL A 69 -14.83 -4.93 14.23
N MET A 70 -13.98 -5.85 14.69
CA MET A 70 -13.25 -6.81 13.86
C MET A 70 -12.63 -7.93 14.69
N SER A 71 -12.36 -9.07 14.07
CA SER A 71 -11.61 -10.15 14.72
C SER A 71 -10.18 -9.73 15.08
N TRP A 72 -9.61 -10.39 16.09
CA TRP A 72 -8.21 -10.19 16.48
C TRP A 72 -7.22 -10.49 15.35
N ASP A 73 -7.47 -11.52 14.53
CA ASP A 73 -6.63 -11.84 13.37
C ASP A 73 -6.62 -10.70 12.35
N ALA A 74 -7.78 -10.13 12.04
CA ALA A 74 -7.89 -8.98 11.13
C ALA A 74 -7.22 -7.74 11.74
N PHE A 75 -7.33 -7.55 13.06
CA PHE A 75 -6.65 -6.46 13.74
C PHE A 75 -5.12 -6.58 13.63
N VAL A 76 -4.56 -7.78 13.83
CA VAL A 76 -3.12 -8.04 13.70
C VAL A 76 -2.66 -7.81 12.25
N ASP A 77 -3.41 -8.28 11.27
CA ASP A 77 -3.10 -8.07 9.84
C ASP A 77 -3.09 -6.58 9.46
N GLN A 78 -4.06 -5.81 9.95
CA GLN A 78 -4.17 -4.38 9.69
C GLN A 78 -3.19 -3.52 10.52
N SER A 79 -2.69 -4.06 11.62
CA SER A 79 -1.71 -3.40 12.48
C SER A 79 -0.41 -3.11 11.71
N PHE A 80 0.37 -2.15 12.21
CA PHE A 80 1.69 -1.86 11.65
C PHE A 80 2.64 -3.08 11.69
N LEU A 81 2.41 -4.03 12.62
CA LEU A 81 3.18 -5.26 12.77
C LEU A 81 2.86 -6.31 11.70
N GLY A 82 1.59 -6.46 11.29
CA GLY A 82 1.21 -7.43 10.25
C GLY A 82 1.94 -7.20 8.93
N ARG A 83 2.12 -5.93 8.56
CA ARG A 83 2.87 -5.54 7.35
C ARG A 83 4.37 -5.81 7.47
N ALA A 84 4.95 -5.65 8.66
CA ALA A 84 6.36 -5.98 8.91
C ALA A 84 6.60 -7.49 8.81
N ILE A 85 5.68 -8.32 9.31
CA ILE A 85 5.72 -9.78 9.18
C ILE A 85 5.63 -10.19 7.70
N HIS A 86 4.73 -9.59 6.92
CA HIS A 86 4.60 -9.88 5.49
C HIS A 86 5.84 -9.46 4.68
N ILE A 87 6.42 -8.29 4.97
CA ILE A 87 7.67 -7.84 4.33
C ILE A 87 8.82 -8.78 4.68
N PHE A 88 8.91 -9.21 5.95
CA PHE A 88 9.91 -10.19 6.37
C PHE A 88 9.72 -11.55 5.66
N ASP A 89 8.49 -12.06 5.54
CA ASP A 89 8.20 -13.29 4.81
C ASP A 89 8.58 -13.18 3.32
N VAL A 90 8.25 -12.06 2.67
CA VAL A 90 8.64 -11.81 1.27
C VAL A 90 10.16 -11.76 1.11
N ILE A 91 10.87 -11.05 2.00
CA ILE A 91 12.34 -10.97 1.98
C ILE A 91 12.95 -12.35 2.22
N CYS A 92 12.46 -13.11 3.21
CA CYS A 92 12.93 -14.46 3.50
C CYS A 92 12.69 -15.42 2.32
N ARG A 93 11.51 -15.37 1.70
CA ARG A 93 11.14 -16.19 0.54
C ARG A 93 11.98 -15.84 -0.69
N ALA A 94 12.19 -14.56 -0.96
CA ALA A 94 13.08 -14.08 -2.03
C ALA A 94 14.54 -14.54 -1.80
N THR A 95 15.02 -14.44 -0.55
CA THR A 95 16.38 -14.88 -0.18
C THR A 95 16.54 -16.40 -0.30
N LEU A 96 15.52 -17.18 0.08
CA LEU A 96 15.52 -18.65 -0.07
C LEU A 96 15.46 -19.10 -1.53
N VAL A 97 14.73 -18.38 -2.39
CA VAL A 97 14.69 -18.64 -3.84
C VAL A 97 16.05 -18.33 -4.47
N CYS A 98 16.68 -17.20 -4.13
CA CYS A 98 18.05 -16.90 -4.58
C CYS A 98 19.07 -17.94 -4.11
N LYS A 99 18.93 -18.45 -2.88
CA LYS A 99 19.85 -19.48 -2.33
C LYS A 99 19.71 -20.85 -2.99
N ARG A 100 18.54 -21.20 -3.55
CA ARG A 100 18.34 -22.45 -4.30
C ARG A 100 18.71 -22.34 -5.79
N GLY A 101 18.68 -21.15 -6.37
CA GLY A 101 19.01 -20.94 -7.79
C GLY A 101 20.50 -20.82 -8.12
N GLY A 102 21.38 -20.69 -7.11
CA GLY A 102 22.83 -20.52 -7.29
C GLY A 102 23.67 -21.80 -7.25
N HIS A 103 23.07 -22.98 -7.38
CA HIS A 103 23.75 -24.29 -7.33
C HIS A 103 23.78 -25.02 -8.69
N HIS A 104 23.70 -24.29 -9.80
CA HIS A 104 23.90 -24.82 -11.16
C HIS A 104 25.02 -24.09 -11.88
#